data_AF-Q6IWK2-F1
#
_entry.id   AF-Q6IWK2-F1
#
_cell.length_a   1.000
_cell.length_b   1.000
_cell.length_c   1.000
_cell.angle_alpha   90.00
_cell.angle_beta   90.00
_cell.angle_gamma   90.00
#
_symmetry.space_group_name_H-M   'P 1'
#
loop_
_entity.id
_entity.type
_entity.pdbx_description
1 polymer ?
#
loop_
_entity_poly.entity_id
_entity_poly.type
_entity_poly.pdbx_seq_one_letter_code
_entity_poly.pdbx_strand_id
1 'polypeptide(L)'
;FLQKQQHDLMETVHNLLTMISTSNSKHSLVAKEEQIIFRDCAEAFKSGLTTSGTYTLTFPNSTEETKAYCDMETGGGGWTV
;
A
#
# COMPACT_ATOMS: atom_id res chain seq x y z
N PHE A 1 -40.44 -2.37 -23.32
CA PHE A 1 -39.16 -2.73 -23.96
C PHE A 1 -38.05 -1.72 -23.62
N LEU A 2 -38.18 -0.45 -24.01
CA LEU A 2 -37.16 0.58 -23.73
C LEU A 2 -36.85 0.79 -22.22
N GLN A 3 -37.88 0.83 -21.38
CA GLN A 3 -37.72 0.96 -19.92
C GLN A 3 -36.96 -0.22 -19.30
N LYS A 4 -37.15 -1.43 -19.84
CA LYS A 4 -36.42 -2.63 -19.41
C LYS A 4 -34.94 -2.54 -19.80
N GLN A 5 -34.65 -2.12 -21.04
CA GLN A 5 -33.27 -1.89 -21.50
C GLN A 5 -32.52 -0.86 -20.64
N GLN A 6 -33.20 0.20 -20.18
CA GLN A 6 -32.60 1.22 -19.30
C GLN A 6 -32.33 0.67 -17.88
N HIS A 7 -33.22 -0.19 -17.37
CA HIS A 7 -33.03 -0.86 -16.08
C HIS A 7 -31.86 -1.83 -16.11
N ASP A 8 -31.81 -2.71 -17.12
CA ASP A 8 -30.77 -3.73 -17.28
C ASP A 8 -29.37 -3.07 -17.47
N LEU A 9 -29.32 -1.93 -18.17
CA LEU A 9 -28.08 -1.14 -18.31
C LEU A 9 -27.62 -0.55 -16.98
N MET A 10 -28.52 0.04 -16.20
CA MET A 10 -28.21 0.58 -14.86
C MET A 10 -27.72 -0.52 -13.92
N GLU A 11 -28.35 -1.70 -13.91
CA GLU A 11 -27.91 -2.84 -13.10
C GLU A 11 -26.47 -3.27 -13.46
N THR A 12 -26.18 -3.35 -14.75
CA THR A 12 -24.85 -3.70 -15.26
C THR A 12 -23.79 -2.68 -14.82
N VAL A 13 -24.12 -1.38 -14.84
CA VAL A 13 -23.22 -0.31 -14.35
C VAL A 13 -22.96 -0.42 -12.85
N HIS A 14 -23.98 -0.69 -12.04
CA HIS A 14 -23.82 -0.85 -10.58
C HIS A 14 -22.96 -2.08 -10.23
N ASN A 15 -23.14 -3.18 -10.95
CA ASN A 15 -22.33 -4.39 -10.77
C ASN A 15 -20.86 -4.13 -11.13
N LEU A 16 -20.60 -3.42 -12.23
CA LEU A 16 -19.25 -3.02 -12.62
C LEU A 16 -18.61 -2.10 -11.58
N LEU A 17 -19.36 -1.10 -11.08
CA LEU A 17 -18.90 -0.20 -10.01
C LEU A 17 -18.54 -0.96 -8.73
N THR A 18 -19.33 -1.99 -8.39
CA THR A 18 -19.09 -2.85 -7.23
C THR A 18 -17.81 -3.68 -7.40
N MET A 19 -17.61 -4.27 -8.59
CA MET A 19 -16.38 -5.02 -8.91
C MET A 19 -15.13 -4.13 -8.94
N ILE A 20 -15.24 -2.90 -9.41
CA ILE A 20 -14.12 -1.93 -9.38
C ILE A 20 -13.88 -1.45 -7.94
N SER A 21 -14.93 -1.31 -7.13
CA SER A 21 -14.80 -0.94 -5.72
C SER A 21 -14.14 -2.04 -4.87
N THR A 22 -14.39 -3.32 -5.17
CA THR A 22 -13.69 -4.46 -4.55
C THR A 22 -12.29 -4.70 -5.14
N SER A 23 -12.06 -4.34 -6.40
CA SER A 23 -10.71 -4.34 -6.99
C SER A 23 -9.86 -3.13 -6.55
N ASN A 24 -10.52 -2.10 -6.02
CA ASN A 24 -9.91 -1.00 -5.26
C ASN A 24 -9.99 -1.22 -3.74
N SER A 25 -10.22 -2.46 -3.29
CA SER A 25 -9.83 -2.89 -1.95
C SER A 25 -8.32 -2.83 -1.84
N LYS A 26 -7.82 -1.61 -1.66
CA LYS A 26 -6.76 -1.25 -0.72
C LYS A 26 -5.74 -2.37 -0.56
N HIS A 27 -4.92 -2.59 -1.59
CA HIS A 27 -3.52 -2.92 -1.34
C HIS A 27 -2.73 -1.67 -0.90
N SER A 28 -3.44 -0.65 -0.42
CA SER A 28 -3.00 0.09 0.75
C SER A 28 -3.34 -0.73 2.00
N LEU A 29 -2.57 -1.81 2.21
CA LEU A 29 -2.16 -2.21 3.56
C LEU A 29 -1.14 -1.19 4.09
N VAL A 30 -1.30 0.10 3.77
CA VAL A 30 -0.77 1.15 4.63
C VAL A 30 -1.69 1.09 5.84
N ALA A 31 -1.28 0.21 6.75
CA ALA A 31 -1.58 0.34 8.15
C ALA A 31 -1.66 1.83 8.43
N LYS A 32 -2.79 2.23 8.97
CA LYS A 32 -2.95 3.50 9.64
C LYS A 32 -2.12 3.42 10.92
N GLU A 33 -0.83 3.23 10.77
CA GLU A 33 0.18 3.50 11.75
C GLU A 33 0.75 4.84 11.30
N GLU A 34 0.80 5.75 12.26
CA GLU A 34 1.70 6.89 12.28
C GLU A 34 2.79 6.76 11.20
N GLN A 35 2.91 7.73 10.29
CA GLN A 35 3.97 7.72 9.29
C GLN A 35 5.31 7.86 10.04
N ILE A 36 5.78 6.77 10.63
CA ILE A 36 7.05 6.68 11.30
C ILE A 36 8.04 6.64 10.17
N ILE A 37 8.61 7.81 9.93
CA ILE A 37 9.65 8.03 8.95
C ILE A 37 10.92 7.41 9.54
N PHE A 38 11.42 6.35 8.91
CA PHE A 38 12.67 5.71 9.29
C PHE A 38 13.82 6.27 8.45
N ARG A 39 15.03 6.30 9.00
CA ARG A 39 16.21 6.69 8.23
C ARG A 39 16.63 5.63 7.22
N ASP A 40 16.48 4.37 7.62
CA ASP A 40 16.89 3.19 6.86
C ASP A 40 16.04 1.97 7.26
N CYS A 41 16.09 0.91 6.44
CA CYS A 41 15.35 -0.32 6.71
C CYS A 41 15.83 -1.02 8.00
N ALA A 42 17.07 -0.81 8.42
CA ALA A 42 17.59 -1.40 9.65
C ALA A 42 16.97 -0.75 10.91
N GLU A 43 16.68 0.54 10.88
CA GLU A 43 15.92 1.24 11.92
C GLU A 43 14.47 0.75 11.97
N ALA A 44 13.82 0.64 10.82
CA ALA A 44 12.47 0.08 10.72
C ALA A 44 12.42 -1.34 11.31
N PHE A 45 13.41 -2.19 10.99
CA PHE A 45 13.50 -3.54 11.53
C PHE A 45 13.66 -3.55 13.06
N LYS A 46 14.53 -2.68 13.61
CA LYS A 46 14.72 -2.54 15.06
C LYS A 46 13.48 -2.03 15.79
N SER A 47 12.64 -1.25 15.13
CA SER A 47 11.34 -0.83 15.68
C SER A 47 10.27 -1.92 15.65
N GLY A 48 10.58 -3.10 15.11
CA GLY A 48 9.71 -4.27 15.10
C GLY A 48 8.99 -4.52 13.77
N LEU A 49 9.26 -3.71 12.73
CA LEU A 49 8.74 -3.97 11.39
C LEU A 49 9.55 -5.08 10.73
N THR A 50 8.99 -6.28 10.76
CA THR A 50 9.66 -7.52 10.32
C THR A 50 9.12 -8.07 9.00
N THR A 51 8.21 -7.36 8.35
CA THR A 51 7.59 -7.75 7.07
C THR A 51 8.27 -7.06 5.90
N SER A 52 8.69 -7.82 4.89
CA SER A 52 9.26 -7.25 3.67
C SER A 52 8.23 -6.43 2.89
N GLY A 53 8.64 -5.29 2.33
CA GLY A 53 7.71 -4.36 1.67
C GLY A 53 8.33 -3.04 1.27
N THR A 54 7.51 -2.13 0.75
CA THR A 54 7.95 -0.75 0.44
C THR A 54 7.75 0.15 1.64
N TYR A 55 8.82 0.80 2.09
CA TYR A 55 8.82 1.72 3.23
C TYR A 55 9.15 3.12 2.75
N THR A 56 8.60 4.12 3.46
CA THR A 56 8.99 5.52 3.29
C THR A 56 10.15 5.81 4.22
N LEU A 57 11.28 6.22 3.65
CA LEU A 57 12.51 6.55 4.35
C LEU A 57 12.85 8.02 4.16
N THR A 58 13.51 8.64 5.15
CA THR A 58 14.08 9.98 5.02
C THR A 58 15.56 9.95 5.29
N PHE A 59 16.35 10.33 4.28
CA PHE A 59 17.79 10.34 4.41
C PHE A 59 18.27 11.44 5.34
N PRO A 60 19.33 11.20 6.13
CA PRO A 60 19.92 12.25 6.94
C PRO A 60 20.40 13.37 6.02
N ASN A 61 20.04 14.61 6.35
CA ASN A 61 20.29 15.85 5.57
C ASN A 61 19.31 16.14 4.44
N SER A 62 18.24 15.35 4.27
CA SER A 62 17.13 15.69 3.37
C SER A 62 15.80 15.66 4.14
N THR A 63 14.86 16.52 3.76
CA THR A 63 13.45 16.39 4.15
C THR A 63 12.66 15.60 3.12
N GLU A 64 13.33 15.08 2.09
CA GLU A 64 12.73 14.31 1.01
C GLU A 64 12.48 12.88 1.47
N GLU A 65 11.21 12.50 1.40
CA GLU A 65 10.76 11.14 1.61
C GLU A 65 11.02 10.32 0.34
N THR A 66 11.81 9.26 0.49
CA THR A 66 12.08 8.29 -0.57
C THR A 66 11.40 6.97 -0.25
N LYS A 67 10.78 6.34 -1.24
CA LYS A 67 10.24 5.00 -1.10
C LYS A 67 11.31 3.99 -1.51
N ALA A 68 11.66 3.08 -0.61
CA ALA A 68 12.60 2.00 -0.87
C ALA A 68 11.97 0.65 -0.50
N TYR A 69 12.43 -0.41 -1.15
CA TYR A 69 12.04 -1.76 -0.75
C TYR A 69 12.93 -2.22 0.41
N CYS A 70 12.31 -2.61 1.51
CA CYS A 70 12.97 -3.21 2.65
C CYS A 70 12.74 -4.72 2.65
N ASP A 71 13.83 -5.48 2.62
CA ASP A 71 13.80 -6.92 2.89
C ASP A 71 14.08 -7.14 4.38
N MET A 72 13.03 -7.60 5.06
CA MET A 72 13.01 -7.82 6.51
C MET A 72 13.10 -9.30 6.90
N GLU A 73 13.12 -10.20 5.91
CA GLU A 73 13.03 -11.65 6.13
C GLU A 73 14.36 -12.34 5.83
N THR A 74 15.07 -11.88 4.79
CA THR A 74 16.31 -12.50 4.35
C THR A 74 17.48 -12.17 5.28
N GLY A 75 18.22 -13.19 5.71
CA GLY A 75 19.52 -13.02 6.37
C GLY A 75 19.47 -12.22 7.68
N GLY A 76 18.33 -12.20 8.36
CA GLY A 76 18.13 -11.44 9.60
C GLY A 76 17.48 -10.06 9.41
N GLY A 77 17.10 -9.69 8.18
CA GLY A 77 16.29 -8.51 7.88
C GLY A 77 17.02 -7.17 7.96
N GLY A 78 16.30 -6.10 7.62
CA GLY A 78 16.80 -4.73 7.67
C GLY A 78 17.56 -4.27 6.43
N TRP A 79 17.44 -4.99 5.30
CA TRP A 79 18.12 -4.66 4.06
C TRP A 79 17.34 -3.64 3.24
N THR A 80 18.05 -2.65 2.69
CA THR A 80 17.51 -1.69 1.71
C THR A 80 17.95 -2.11 0.32
N VAL A 81 17.00 -2.21 -0.62
CA VAL A 81 17.22 -2.63 -2.03
C VAL A 81 17.01 -1.47 -2.99
#